data_AF-A0A3G2CZX3-F1
#
_entry.id   AF-A0A3G2CZX3-F1
#
_cell.length_a   1.000
_cell.length_b   1.000
_cell.length_c   1.000
_cell.angle_alpha   90.00
_cell.angle_beta   90.00
_cell.angle_gamma   90.00
#
_symmetry.space_group_name_H-M   'P 1'
#
loop_
_entity.id
_entity.type
_entity.pdbx_description
1 polymer ?
#
loop_
_entity_poly.entity_id
_entity_poly.type
_entity_poly.pdbx_seq_one_letter_code
_entity_poly.pdbx_strand_id
1 'polypeptide(L)'
;MSINVQRTIPAARMRQFHQMVDRWLEEGPIKLATNATITAMDNAGIPKAEQAAIIEDRDIIMKYNMRLGVISEIFGPAIDNAVGSYRSGSEAKDEIARLIVTAIGIRQNDDSELITFTFTTQNEADAFAEST
;
A
#
# COMPACT_ATOMS: atom_id res chain seq x y z
N MET A 1 12.23 -20.82 -7.02
CA MET A 1 10.81 -21.06 -7.36
C MET A 1 10.00 -20.05 -6.57
N SER A 2 9.02 -19.39 -7.18
CA SER A 2 8.18 -18.37 -6.51
C SER A 2 6.75 -18.89 -6.40
N ILE A 3 6.14 -18.75 -5.23
CA ILE A 3 4.81 -19.29 -4.94
C ILE A 3 3.85 -18.13 -4.72
N ASN A 4 2.78 -18.07 -5.48
CA ASN A 4 1.83 -16.97 -5.44
C ASN A 4 0.60 -17.37 -4.63
N VAL A 5 0.27 -16.59 -3.61
CA VAL A 5 -0.97 -16.73 -2.84
C VAL A 5 -1.80 -15.48 -3.02
N GLN A 6 -3.08 -15.66 -3.34
CA GLN A 6 -4.00 -14.55 -3.58
C GLN A 6 -4.95 -14.36 -2.39
N ARG A 7 -5.22 -13.09 -2.08
CA ARG A 7 -6.17 -12.66 -1.06
C ARG A 7 -6.95 -11.45 -1.57
N THR A 8 -8.18 -11.29 -1.08
CA THR A 8 -9.04 -10.20 -1.52
C THR A 8 -9.18 -9.17 -0.40
N ILE A 9 -8.97 -7.90 -0.72
CA ILE A 9 -9.46 -6.79 0.10
C ILE A 9 -10.91 -6.53 -0.30
N PRO A 10 -11.88 -6.62 0.63
CA PRO A 10 -13.28 -6.43 0.30
C PRO A 10 -13.57 -5.02 -0.23
N ALA A 11 -14.50 -4.91 -1.17
CA ALA A 11 -14.93 -3.65 -1.78
C ALA A 11 -15.35 -2.59 -0.74
N ALA A 12 -16.00 -3.01 0.35
CA ALA A 12 -16.38 -2.10 1.43
C ALA A 12 -15.15 -1.43 2.08
N ARG A 13 -14.06 -2.19 2.30
CA ARG A 13 -12.83 -1.68 2.87
C ARG A 13 -12.08 -0.78 1.88
N MET A 14 -12.02 -1.17 0.60
CA MET A 14 -11.44 -0.33 -0.45
C MET A 14 -12.17 1.01 -0.60
N ARG A 15 -13.50 1.02 -0.53
CA ARG A 15 -14.28 2.26 -0.55
C ARG A 15 -13.98 3.16 0.64
N GLN A 16 -13.92 2.60 1.85
CA GLN A 16 -13.52 3.36 3.04
C GLN A 16 -12.10 3.94 2.90
N PHE A 17 -11.17 3.15 2.37
CA PHE A 17 -9.80 3.61 2.09
C PHE A 17 -9.79 4.78 1.11
N HIS A 18 -10.44 4.66 -0.04
CA HIS A 18 -10.48 5.74 -1.03
C HIS A 18 -11.12 7.00 -0.45
N GLN A 19 -12.24 6.89 0.27
CA GLN A 19 -12.88 8.04 0.92
C GLN A 19 -11.96 8.73 1.94
N MET A 20 -11.19 7.96 2.71
CA MET A 20 -10.22 8.51 3.65
C MET A 20 -9.08 9.24 2.92
N VAL A 21 -8.54 8.63 1.88
CA VAL A 21 -7.45 9.20 1.06
C VAL A 21 -7.90 10.49 0.39
N ASP A 22 -9.06 10.48 -0.26
CA ASP A 22 -9.61 11.65 -0.95
C ASP A 22 -9.85 12.78 0.06
N ARG A 23 -10.46 12.47 1.22
CA ARG A 23 -10.63 13.46 2.29
C ARG A 23 -9.31 14.04 2.79
N TRP A 24 -8.26 13.24 2.91
CA TRP A 24 -6.97 13.75 3.36
C TRP A 24 -6.31 14.67 2.34
N LEU A 25 -6.43 14.34 1.05
CA LEU A 25 -5.93 15.14 -0.06
C LEU A 25 -6.71 16.46 -0.20
N GLU A 26 -8.01 16.44 0.07
CA GLU A 26 -8.90 17.59 -0.12
C GLU A 26 -9.01 18.48 1.13
N GLU A 27 -9.06 17.90 2.33
CA GLU A 27 -9.52 18.59 3.54
C GLU A 27 -8.64 18.35 4.78
N GLY A 28 -7.42 17.82 4.62
CA GLY A 28 -6.57 17.40 5.75
C GLY A 28 -5.18 18.05 5.83
N PRO A 29 -4.30 17.50 6.69
CA PRO A 29 -2.90 17.92 6.79
C PRO A 29 -2.15 17.85 5.44
N ILE A 30 -2.55 16.95 4.55
CA ILE A 30 -1.93 16.80 3.23
C ILE A 30 -2.33 17.97 2.32
N LYS A 31 -3.57 18.45 2.41
CA LYS A 31 -3.98 19.68 1.71
C LYS A 31 -3.16 20.88 2.20
N LEU A 32 -2.97 21.01 3.52
CA LEU A 32 -2.17 22.09 4.10
C LEU A 32 -0.72 22.03 3.64
N ALA A 33 -0.10 20.84 3.67
CA ALA A 33 1.25 20.63 3.15
C ALA A 33 1.33 20.95 1.65
N THR A 34 0.34 20.54 0.87
CA THR A 34 0.24 20.84 -0.57
C THR A 34 0.23 22.34 -0.85
N ASN A 35 -0.57 23.10 -0.10
CA ASN A 35 -0.63 24.56 -0.25
C ASN A 35 0.70 25.24 0.13
N ALA A 36 1.38 24.72 1.16
CA ALA A 36 2.71 25.20 1.54
C ALA A 36 3.75 24.89 0.43
N THR A 37 3.70 23.70 -0.16
CA THR A 37 4.55 23.33 -1.31
C THR A 37 4.27 24.23 -2.51
N ILE A 38 3.02 24.50 -2.86
CA ILE A 38 2.66 25.42 -3.94
C ILE A 38 3.27 26.80 -3.69
N THR A 39 3.10 27.34 -2.48
CA THR A 39 3.69 28.64 -2.11
C THR A 39 5.22 28.64 -2.26
N ALA A 40 5.89 27.56 -1.84
CA ALA A 40 7.34 27.44 -1.97
C ALA A 40 7.78 27.36 -3.44
N MET A 41 7.06 26.62 -4.27
CA MET A 41 7.34 26.52 -5.72
C MET A 41 7.08 27.85 -6.45
N ASP A 42 6.04 28.58 -6.03
CA ASP A 42 5.77 29.93 -6.53
C ASP A 42 6.93 30.90 -6.20
N ASN A 43 7.42 30.86 -4.96
CA ASN A 43 8.58 31.67 -4.56
C ASN A 43 9.87 31.28 -5.31
N ALA A 44 9.99 30.02 -5.74
CA ALA A 44 11.10 29.52 -6.54
C ALA A 44 10.93 29.82 -8.05
N GLY A 45 9.82 30.41 -8.47
CA GLY A 45 9.55 30.74 -9.88
C GLY A 45 9.28 29.52 -10.77
N ILE A 46 8.88 28.38 -10.19
CA ILE A 46 8.57 27.17 -10.95
C ILE A 46 7.30 27.40 -11.79
N PRO A 47 7.29 27.08 -13.10
CA PRO A 47 6.10 27.24 -13.94
C PRO A 47 4.89 26.44 -13.43
N LYS A 48 3.68 27.00 -13.56
CA LYS A 48 2.43 26.37 -13.06
C LYS A 48 2.16 24.98 -13.63
N ALA A 49 2.54 24.73 -14.89
CA ALA A 49 2.41 23.42 -15.50
C ALA A 49 3.32 22.37 -14.82
N GLU A 50 4.55 22.75 -14.46
CA GLU A 50 5.49 21.89 -13.75
C GLU A 50 5.06 21.66 -12.30
N GLN A 51 4.52 22.69 -11.63
CA GLN A 51 3.93 22.54 -10.29
C GLN A 51 2.80 21.51 -10.28
N ALA A 52 1.92 21.54 -11.29
CA ALA A 52 0.81 20.59 -11.40
C ALA A 52 1.31 19.14 -11.56
N ALA A 53 2.33 18.93 -12.41
CA ALA A 53 2.95 17.61 -12.59
C ALA A 53 3.60 17.10 -11.30
N ILE A 54 4.34 17.94 -10.57
CA ILE A 54 4.96 17.58 -9.29
C ILE A 54 3.91 17.14 -8.25
N ILE A 55 2.78 17.87 -8.19
CA ILE A 55 1.67 17.57 -7.28
C ILE A 55 1.00 16.25 -7.66
N GLU A 56 0.76 16.02 -8.95
CA GLU A 56 0.18 14.77 -9.46
C GLU A 56 1.08 13.56 -9.13
N ASP A 57 2.37 13.65 -9.42
CA ASP A 57 3.34 12.59 -9.13
C ASP A 57 3.39 12.26 -7.64
N ARG A 58 3.41 13.30 -6.79
CA ARG A 58 3.35 13.13 -5.33
C ARG A 58 2.06 12.39 -4.93
N ASP A 59 0.92 12.80 -5.45
CA ASP A 59 -0.37 12.20 -5.09
C ASP A 59 -0.43 10.72 -5.49
N ILE A 60 0.14 10.35 -6.65
CA ILE A 60 0.29 8.96 -7.08
C ILE A 60 1.13 8.17 -6.07
N ILE A 61 2.32 8.68 -5.71
CA ILE A 61 3.23 8.02 -4.76
C ILE A 61 2.57 7.89 -3.38
N MET A 62 1.87 8.91 -2.92
CA MET A 62 1.18 8.90 -1.63
C MET A 62 0.05 7.87 -1.61
N LYS A 63 -0.79 7.84 -2.65
CA LYS A 63 -1.86 6.83 -2.79
C LYS A 63 -1.29 5.42 -2.76
N TYR A 64 -0.18 5.18 -3.46
CA TYR A 64 0.54 3.91 -3.41
C TYR A 64 1.01 3.56 -1.99
N ASN A 65 1.70 4.48 -1.31
CA ASN A 65 2.22 4.24 0.04
C ASN A 65 1.10 4.00 1.07
N MET A 66 0.00 4.75 0.99
CA MET A 66 -1.14 4.54 1.88
C MET A 66 -1.81 3.19 1.65
N ARG A 67 -1.83 2.71 0.40
CA ARG A 67 -2.35 1.38 0.06
C ARG A 67 -1.51 0.26 0.70
N LEU A 68 -0.19 0.42 0.80
CA LEU A 68 0.66 -0.51 1.57
C LEU A 68 0.23 -0.60 3.04
N GLY A 69 -0.24 0.52 3.61
CA GLY A 69 -0.83 0.57 4.95
C GLY A 69 -2.07 -0.32 5.09
N VAL A 70 -2.96 -0.30 4.10
CA VAL A 70 -4.16 -1.17 4.09
C VAL A 70 -3.78 -2.65 3.98
N ILE A 71 -2.80 -2.99 3.14
CA ILE A 71 -2.29 -4.35 3.03
C ILE A 71 -1.71 -4.81 4.36
N SER A 72 -0.90 -3.97 5.01
CA SER A 72 -0.32 -4.24 6.33
C SER A 72 -1.39 -4.39 7.42
N GLU A 73 -2.41 -3.54 7.42
CA GLU A 73 -3.53 -3.60 8.37
C GLU A 73 -4.29 -4.92 8.26
N ILE A 74 -4.62 -5.36 7.04
CA ILE A 74 -5.49 -6.51 6.80
C ILE A 74 -4.71 -7.82 6.88
N PHE A 75 -3.54 -7.87 6.24
CA PHE A 75 -2.78 -9.11 6.06
C PHE A 75 -1.54 -9.20 6.95
N GLY A 76 -1.12 -8.10 7.58
CA GLY A 76 0.05 -8.07 8.45
C GLY A 76 0.07 -9.17 9.51
N PRO A 77 -1.01 -9.39 10.29
CA PRO A 77 -1.05 -10.46 11.29
C PRO A 77 -0.89 -11.87 10.68
N ALA A 78 -1.53 -12.12 9.54
CA ALA A 78 -1.43 -13.39 8.82
C ALA A 78 -0.03 -13.62 8.25
N ILE A 79 0.58 -12.59 7.65
CA ILE A 79 1.95 -12.60 7.13
C ILE A 79 2.95 -12.81 8.27
N ASP A 80 2.78 -12.10 9.38
CA ASP A 80 3.65 -12.20 10.56
C ASP A 80 3.62 -13.61 11.16
N ASN A 81 2.43 -14.21 11.29
CA ASN A 81 2.29 -15.60 11.73
C ASN A 81 2.94 -16.58 10.74
N ALA A 82 2.67 -16.43 9.45
CA ALA A 82 3.19 -17.33 8.42
C ALA A 82 4.72 -17.28 8.33
N VAL A 83 5.31 -16.09 8.30
CA VAL A 83 6.76 -15.90 8.22
C VAL A 83 7.44 -16.20 9.56
N GLY A 84 6.89 -15.70 10.66
CA GLY A 84 7.44 -15.86 12.02
C GLY A 84 7.45 -17.31 12.52
N SER A 85 6.65 -18.19 11.90
CA SER A 85 6.69 -19.63 12.17
C SER A 85 7.93 -20.33 11.60
N TYR A 86 8.60 -19.74 10.59
CA TYR A 86 9.75 -20.34 9.91
C TYR A 86 11.02 -19.48 9.98
N ARG A 87 10.89 -18.20 10.28
CA ARG A 87 11.98 -17.23 10.40
C ARG A 87 11.94 -16.52 11.74
N SER A 88 13.08 -15.93 12.12
CA SER A 88 13.16 -15.13 13.34
C SER A 88 14.04 -13.88 13.15
N GLY A 89 13.97 -12.96 14.10
CA GLY A 89 14.84 -11.79 14.13
C GLY A 89 14.64 -10.85 12.93
N SER A 90 15.75 -10.36 12.36
CA SER A 90 15.72 -9.44 11.22
C SER A 90 15.22 -10.11 9.94
N GLU A 91 15.53 -11.40 9.74
CA GLU A 91 15.14 -12.12 8.53
C GLU A 91 13.61 -12.20 8.38
N ALA A 92 12.90 -12.43 9.49
CA ALA A 92 11.45 -12.42 9.48
C ALA A 92 10.91 -11.02 9.12
N LYS A 93 11.46 -9.97 9.73
CA LYS A 93 11.05 -8.58 9.48
C LYS A 93 11.27 -8.17 8.03
N ASP A 94 12.42 -8.52 7.46
CA ASP A 94 12.77 -8.21 6.07
C ASP A 94 11.84 -8.93 5.10
N GLU A 95 11.51 -10.20 5.38
CA GLU A 95 10.59 -10.97 4.54
C GLU A 95 9.14 -10.47 4.63
N ILE A 96 8.67 -10.11 5.83
CA ILE A 96 7.36 -9.49 6.03
C ILE A 96 7.28 -8.16 5.24
N ALA A 97 8.29 -7.31 5.36
CA ALA A 97 8.35 -6.04 4.63
C ALA A 97 8.37 -6.27 3.12
N ARG A 98 9.16 -7.23 2.64
CA ARG A 98 9.21 -7.61 1.22
C ARG A 98 7.83 -8.06 0.73
N LEU A 99 7.13 -8.94 1.46
CA LEU A 99 5.81 -9.43 1.07
C LEU A 99 4.80 -8.29 0.94
N ILE A 100 4.82 -7.31 1.84
CA ILE A 100 3.91 -6.15 1.79
C ILE A 100 4.27 -5.23 0.61
N VAL A 101 5.54 -4.85 0.48
CA VAL A 101 5.99 -3.89 -0.55
C VAL A 101 5.89 -4.46 -1.97
N THR A 102 6.06 -5.78 -2.12
CA THR A 102 5.99 -6.45 -3.43
C THR A 102 4.60 -7.00 -3.77
N ALA A 103 3.61 -6.82 -2.89
CA ALA A 103 2.25 -7.27 -3.13
C ALA A 103 1.59 -6.53 -4.30
N ILE A 104 1.17 -7.28 -5.31
CA ILE A 104 0.53 -6.73 -6.51
C ILE A 104 -0.99 -6.73 -6.32
N GLY A 105 -1.63 -5.59 -6.55
CA GLY A 105 -3.08 -5.45 -6.53
C GLY A 105 -3.70 -5.34 -7.90
N ILE A 106 -4.83 -6.02 -8.09
CA ILE A 106 -5.67 -5.88 -9.27
C ILE A 106 -7.09 -5.58 -8.80
N ARG A 107 -7.57 -4.36 -9.11
CA ARG A 107 -8.96 -3.98 -8.87
C ARG A 107 -9.89 -4.87 -9.68
N GLN A 108 -10.95 -5.34 -9.02
CA GLN A 108 -11.98 -6.19 -9.60
C GLN A 108 -13.21 -5.36 -9.99
N ASN A 109 -14.13 -5.99 -10.75
CA ASN A 109 -15.35 -5.34 -11.24
C ASN A 109 -16.31 -4.89 -10.12
N ASP A 110 -16.21 -5.47 -8.93
CA ASP A 110 -17.05 -5.17 -7.76
C ASP A 110 -16.41 -4.16 -6.80
N ASP A 111 -15.34 -3.48 -7.23
CA ASP A 111 -14.50 -2.57 -6.44
C ASP A 111 -13.67 -3.24 -5.33
N SER A 112 -13.67 -4.57 -5.23
CA SER A 112 -12.70 -5.29 -4.42
C SER A 112 -11.31 -5.25 -5.06
N GLU A 113 -10.29 -5.62 -4.29
CA GLU A 113 -8.93 -5.70 -4.80
C GLU A 113 -8.32 -7.07 -4.55
N LEU A 114 -7.90 -7.74 -5.62
CA LEU A 114 -7.19 -9.00 -5.55
C LEU A 114 -5.70 -8.74 -5.37
N ILE A 115 -5.17 -9.15 -4.22
CA ILE A 115 -3.78 -8.99 -3.82
C ILE A 115 -3.05 -10.31 -4.03
N THR A 116 -1.94 -10.26 -4.76
CA THR A 116 -1.05 -11.40 -4.96
C THR A 116 0.21 -11.20 -4.12
N PHE A 117 0.46 -12.16 -3.23
CA PHE A 117 1.68 -12.25 -2.44
C PHE A 117 2.59 -13.32 -3.03
N THR A 118 3.86 -12.99 -3.22
CA THR A 118 4.85 -13.90 -3.79
C THR A 118 5.78 -14.38 -2.70
N PHE A 119 5.62 -15.62 -2.26
CA PHE A 119 6.44 -16.29 -1.25
C PHE A 119 7.65 -16.98 -1.87
N THR A 120 8.72 -17.08 -1.07
CA THR A 120 9.97 -17.76 -1.46
C THR A 120 9.98 -19.23 -1.05
N THR A 121 9.14 -19.64 -0.09
CA THR A 121 9.02 -21.02 0.39
C THR A 121 7.58 -21.50 0.40
N GLN A 122 7.38 -22.81 0.21
CA GLN A 122 6.04 -23.42 0.19
C GLN A 122 5.38 -23.41 1.56
N ASN A 123 6.15 -23.70 2.62
CA ASN A 123 5.61 -23.76 3.98
C ASN A 123 5.04 -22.41 4.44
N GLU A 124 5.71 -21.30 4.12
CA GLU A 124 5.20 -19.96 4.43
C GLU A 124 3.95 -19.63 3.60
N ALA A 125 3.94 -20.02 2.33
CA ALA A 125 2.78 -19.83 1.45
C ALA A 125 1.55 -20.60 1.96
N ASP A 126 1.74 -21.85 2.39
CA ASP A 126 0.68 -22.72 2.91
C ASP A 126 0.17 -22.18 4.25
N ALA A 127 1.07 -21.83 5.18
CA ALA A 127 0.69 -21.23 6.46
C ALA A 127 -0.09 -19.92 6.27
N PHE A 128 0.32 -19.08 5.33
CA PHE A 128 -0.43 -17.87 4.99
C PHE A 128 -1.79 -18.21 4.35
N ALA A 129 -1.85 -19.20 3.46
CA ALA A 129 -3.08 -19.65 2.82
C ALA A 129 -4.11 -20.22 3.81
N GLU A 130 -3.66 -20.77 4.94
CA GLU A 130 -4.52 -21.31 6.00
C GLU A 130 -4.93 -20.25 7.04
N SER A 131 -4.19 -19.14 7.15
CA SER A 131 -4.60 -18.01 7.99
C SER A 131 -5.79 -17.27 7.35
N THR A 132 -6.96 -17.42 7.99
CA THR A 132 -8.21 -16.67 7.72
C THR A 132 -8.20 -15.31 8.38
#